data_AF-A0A2J4PMD3-F1
#
_entry.id   AF-A0A2J4PMD3-F1
#
_cell.length_a   1.000
_cell.length_b   1.000
_cell.length_c   1.000
_cell.angle_alpha   90.00
_cell.angle_beta   90.00
_cell.angle_gamma   90.00
#
_symmetry.space_group_name_H-M   'P 1'
#
loop_
_entity.id
_entity.type
_entity.pdbx_description
1 polymer ?
#
loop_
_entity_poly.entity_id
_entity_poly.type
_entity_poly.pdbx_seq_one_letter_code
_entity_poly.pdbx_strand_id
1 'polypeptide(L)'
;MEEKERFEKKTEQEKFKILSAMIDAICIPSKQVLFFDISNVTFNQDGALNSLLTSLMLCLNKHSWPHVVFISKRHVDIDDLDDVYTYQVYPLSESDSIYLFRMLVNLYGVEIPRQEMNIIEQSVVGHPGLINMVTTYLKANPTYKLNKTHGKIISKVRMAVSRLLQDFVENDKEQEKVIGFFGLAEIISFSEAIDLGKNWPEFENGLSRLIDSGFIQYQKSDYRLAPYLQNEAQKYSNEYRAELLPRIKLLLKKYAELDKEDYVPIDILDARIVSYLTTNESLPDYLQNFLMPVQLIKA
;
A
#
# COMPACT_ATOMS: atom_id res chain seq x y z
N MET A 1 14.48 39.51 -21.58
CA MET A 1 13.03 39.79 -21.72
C MET A 1 12.53 39.28 -23.07
N GLU A 2 13.22 39.53 -24.19
CA GLU A 2 12.84 39.05 -25.53
C GLU A 2 12.77 37.53 -25.72
N GLU A 3 13.67 36.74 -25.12
CA GLU A 3 13.66 35.27 -25.32
C GLU A 3 12.46 34.58 -24.67
N LYS A 4 12.02 35.06 -23.50
CA LYS A 4 10.83 34.54 -22.82
C LYS A 4 9.57 34.83 -23.64
N GLU A 5 9.42 36.05 -24.14
CA GLU A 5 8.30 36.43 -25.00
C GLU A 5 8.30 35.69 -26.35
N ARG A 6 9.49 35.42 -26.91
CA ARG A 6 9.63 34.58 -28.11
C ARG A 6 9.29 33.12 -27.85
N PHE A 7 9.65 32.59 -26.67
CA PHE A 7 9.28 31.24 -26.27
C PHE A 7 7.76 31.12 -26.06
N GLU A 8 7.13 32.08 -25.39
CA GLU A 8 5.69 32.08 -25.12
C GLU A 8 4.83 32.08 -26.39
N LYS A 9 5.29 32.76 -27.45
CA LYS A 9 4.62 32.83 -28.77
C LYS A 9 4.75 31.56 -29.62
N LYS A 10 5.59 30.59 -29.23
CA LYS A 10 5.77 29.34 -29.96
C LYS A 10 4.61 28.37 -29.74
N THR A 11 4.42 27.48 -30.72
CA THR A 11 3.49 26.35 -30.53
C THR A 11 4.01 25.42 -29.45
N GLU A 12 3.13 24.62 -28.88
CA GLU A 12 3.48 23.68 -27.81
C GLU A 12 4.55 22.67 -28.26
N GLN A 13 4.42 22.15 -29.48
CA GLN A 13 5.39 21.23 -30.06
C GLN A 13 6.77 21.88 -30.25
N GLU A 14 6.83 23.16 -30.63
CA GLU A 14 8.08 23.91 -30.73
C GLU A 14 8.71 24.17 -29.35
N LYS A 15 7.89 24.45 -28.33
CA LYS A 15 8.35 24.60 -26.94
C LYS A 15 8.99 23.30 -26.45
N PHE A 16 8.35 22.15 -26.70
CA PHE A 16 8.91 20.84 -26.32
C PHE A 16 10.21 20.50 -27.03
N LYS A 17 10.35 20.82 -28.33
CA LYS A 17 11.61 20.64 -29.06
C LYS A 17 12.75 21.48 -28.46
N ILE A 18 12.46 22.71 -28.07
CA ILE A 18 13.46 23.59 -27.42
C ILE A 18 13.83 23.04 -26.04
N LEU A 19 12.84 22.66 -25.23
CA LEU A 19 13.07 22.07 -23.91
C LEU A 19 13.88 20.78 -24.01
N SER A 20 13.54 19.91 -24.95
CA SER A 20 14.29 18.68 -25.24
C SER A 20 15.75 18.98 -25.60
N ALA A 21 15.99 19.92 -26.53
CA ALA A 21 17.35 20.29 -26.91
C ALA A 21 18.17 20.87 -25.73
N MET A 22 17.53 21.61 -24.83
CA MET A 22 18.18 22.10 -23.61
C MET A 22 18.53 20.97 -22.65
N ILE A 23 17.63 19.99 -22.48
CA ILE A 23 17.86 18.80 -21.66
C ILE A 23 19.01 17.98 -22.26
N ASP A 24 18.97 17.69 -23.56
CA ASP A 24 20.00 16.96 -24.29
C ASP A 24 21.38 17.61 -24.15
N ALA A 25 21.45 18.94 -24.28
CA ALA A 25 22.69 19.69 -24.14
C ALA A 25 23.33 19.55 -22.75
N ILE A 26 22.54 19.28 -21.71
CA ILE A 26 23.03 19.04 -20.34
C ILE A 26 23.35 17.56 -20.14
N CYS A 27 22.41 16.68 -20.49
CA CYS A 27 22.44 15.27 -20.16
C CYS A 27 23.42 14.46 -21.03
N ILE A 28 23.58 14.80 -22.32
CA ILE A 28 24.45 14.05 -23.23
C ILE A 28 25.94 14.24 -22.87
N PRO A 29 26.49 15.46 -22.76
CA PRO A 29 27.91 15.63 -22.42
C PRO A 29 28.23 15.13 -21.01
N SER A 30 27.29 15.30 -20.08
CA SER A 30 27.47 14.96 -18.67
C SER A 30 27.12 13.51 -18.34
N LYS A 31 26.55 12.75 -19.30
CA LYS A 31 26.01 11.39 -19.10
C LYS A 31 25.10 11.32 -17.86
N GLN A 32 24.19 12.29 -17.74
CA GLN A 32 23.32 12.43 -16.58
C GLN A 32 21.95 11.80 -16.82
N VAL A 33 21.50 10.98 -15.87
CA VAL A 33 20.15 10.44 -15.81
C VAL A 33 19.19 11.56 -15.43
N LEU A 34 18.06 11.64 -16.14
CA LEU A 34 17.00 12.58 -15.86
C LEU A 34 15.96 11.92 -14.96
N PHE A 35 15.84 12.40 -13.72
CA PHE A 35 14.83 11.92 -12.79
C PHE A 35 13.59 12.82 -12.81
N PHE A 36 12.42 12.22 -13.03
CA PHE A 36 11.13 12.87 -12.87
C PHE A 36 10.37 12.22 -11.73
N ASP A 37 10.15 12.98 -10.66
CA ASP A 37 9.19 12.60 -9.62
C ASP A 37 7.78 12.97 -10.10
N ILE A 38 7.02 11.95 -10.50
CA ILE A 38 5.64 12.07 -10.95
C ILE A 38 4.63 11.75 -9.85
N SER A 39 5.10 11.54 -8.61
CA SER A 39 4.26 11.19 -7.46
C SER A 39 3.15 12.20 -7.14
N ASN A 40 3.30 13.45 -7.59
CA ASN A 40 2.34 14.53 -7.39
C ASN A 40 1.80 15.10 -8.71
N VAL A 41 2.20 14.53 -9.86
CA VAL A 41 1.73 14.99 -11.16
C VAL A 41 0.33 14.42 -11.37
N THR A 42 -0.60 15.27 -11.78
CA THR A 42 -1.97 14.89 -12.10
C THR A 42 -1.94 13.91 -13.27
N PHE A 43 -2.00 12.62 -12.95
CA PHE A 43 -2.45 11.59 -13.87
C PHE A 43 -3.81 12.03 -14.44
N ASN A 44 -4.08 11.59 -15.65
CA ASN A 44 -5.36 11.83 -16.30
C ASN A 44 -6.44 11.12 -15.45
N GLN A 45 -7.74 11.43 -15.66
CA GLN A 45 -8.82 10.76 -14.90
C GLN A 45 -8.78 9.23 -15.03
N ASP A 46 -8.16 8.72 -16.09
CA ASP A 46 -7.99 7.30 -16.39
C ASP A 46 -6.66 6.71 -15.86
N GLY A 47 -5.88 7.44 -15.06
CA GLY A 47 -4.59 6.97 -14.51
C GLY A 47 -3.41 7.02 -15.48
N ALA A 48 -3.63 7.42 -16.73
CA ALA A 48 -2.58 7.55 -17.74
C ALA A 48 -1.64 8.74 -17.50
N LEU A 49 -0.44 8.65 -18.08
CA LEU A 49 0.55 9.72 -18.05
C LEU A 49 0.00 10.99 -18.71
N ASN A 50 0.36 12.15 -18.15
CA ASN A 50 -0.02 13.44 -18.70
C ASN A 50 0.48 13.60 -20.14
N SER A 51 -0.41 14.00 -21.06
CA SER A 51 -0.10 14.14 -22.50
C SER A 51 1.06 15.11 -22.80
N LEU A 52 1.27 16.12 -21.95
CA LEU A 52 2.41 17.04 -22.03
C LEU A 52 3.73 16.31 -21.74
N LEU A 53 3.72 15.43 -20.74
CA LEU A 53 4.89 14.65 -20.35
C LEU A 53 5.22 13.63 -21.43
N THR A 54 4.22 12.94 -21.98
CA THR A 54 4.38 12.04 -23.14
C THR A 54 4.98 12.79 -24.34
N SER A 55 4.47 13.99 -24.65
CA SER A 55 4.97 14.82 -25.75
C SER A 55 6.43 15.25 -25.56
N LEU A 56 6.83 15.57 -24.32
CA LEU A 56 8.23 15.85 -23.99
C LEU A 56 9.10 14.61 -24.20
N MET A 57 8.67 13.44 -23.73
CA MET A 57 9.44 12.19 -23.86
C MET A 57 9.68 11.80 -25.32
N LEU A 58 8.67 11.96 -26.17
CA LEU A 58 8.79 11.72 -27.61
C LEU A 58 9.79 12.66 -28.30
N CYS A 59 10.09 13.82 -27.71
CA CYS A 59 11.06 14.78 -28.24
C CYS A 59 12.49 14.54 -27.77
N LEU A 60 12.72 13.76 -26.70
CA LEU A 60 14.05 13.50 -26.14
C LEU A 60 14.88 12.58 -27.04
N ASN A 61 16.21 12.71 -26.98
CA ASN A 61 17.10 11.86 -27.75
C ASN A 61 17.07 10.39 -27.27
N LYS A 62 16.63 9.49 -28.15
CA LYS A 62 16.46 8.05 -27.87
C LYS A 62 17.75 7.22 -27.94
N HIS A 63 18.86 7.75 -28.47
CA HIS A 63 20.02 6.93 -28.85
C HIS A 63 21.16 6.91 -27.82
N SER A 64 21.13 7.75 -26.78
CA SER A 64 22.22 7.75 -25.78
C SER A 64 21.81 8.28 -24.41
N TRP A 65 21.43 9.55 -24.33
CA TRP A 65 21.05 10.26 -23.11
C TRP A 65 20.01 11.34 -23.48
N PRO A 66 19.13 11.72 -22.54
CA PRO A 66 19.03 11.21 -21.17
C PRO A 66 18.39 9.82 -21.06
N HIS A 67 18.92 8.96 -20.18
CA HIS A 67 18.09 7.92 -19.58
C HIS A 67 17.11 8.60 -18.64
N VAL A 68 15.82 8.33 -18.81
CA VAL A 68 14.76 8.93 -18.00
C VAL A 68 14.29 7.92 -16.97
N VAL A 69 14.24 8.34 -15.70
CA VAL A 69 13.71 7.54 -14.60
C VAL A 69 12.50 8.26 -14.02
N PHE A 70 11.35 7.60 -14.11
CA PHE A 70 10.12 8.04 -13.46
C PHE A 70 10.01 7.43 -12.07
N ILE A 71 9.70 8.27 -11.08
CA ILE A 71 9.38 7.84 -9.73
C ILE A 71 7.90 8.15 -9.50
N SER A 72 7.11 7.12 -9.25
CA SER A 72 5.66 7.23 -9.00
C SER A 72 5.29 6.52 -7.71
N LYS A 73 4.22 7.01 -7.07
CA LYS A 73 3.56 6.34 -5.94
C LYS A 73 2.58 5.24 -6.37
N ARG A 74 2.15 5.25 -7.63
CA ARG A 74 1.19 4.31 -8.21
C ARG A 74 1.81 3.63 -9.42
N HIS A 75 1.30 2.45 -9.77
CA HIS A 75 1.63 1.87 -11.06
C HIS A 75 1.18 2.81 -12.17
N VAL A 76 2.00 2.93 -13.22
CA VAL A 76 1.71 3.76 -14.39
C VAL A 76 1.98 2.90 -15.59
N ASP A 77 0.92 2.54 -16.31
CA ASP A 77 1.08 1.96 -17.64
C ASP A 77 1.54 3.08 -18.59
N ILE A 78 2.68 2.84 -19.23
CA ILE A 78 3.26 3.75 -20.21
C ILE A 78 3.40 3.00 -21.55
N ASP A 79 2.28 2.46 -22.02
CA ASP A 79 2.20 1.68 -23.26
C ASP A 79 2.59 2.50 -24.51
N ASP A 80 2.45 3.83 -24.44
CA ASP A 80 2.73 4.75 -25.56
C ASP A 80 4.23 5.04 -25.78
N LEU A 81 5.13 4.56 -24.91
CA LEU A 81 6.57 4.76 -25.06
C LEU A 81 7.29 3.42 -25.32
N ASP A 82 7.94 3.32 -26.49
CA ASP A 82 8.85 2.21 -26.79
C ASP A 82 10.00 2.16 -25.76
N ASP A 83 10.46 0.95 -25.43
CA ASP A 83 11.64 0.66 -24.59
C ASP A 83 11.56 1.15 -23.11
N VAL A 84 10.36 1.13 -22.51
CA VAL A 84 10.18 1.39 -21.07
C VAL A 84 10.32 0.11 -20.25
N TYR A 85 11.10 0.19 -19.16
CA TYR A 85 11.20 -0.86 -18.16
C TYR A 85 10.52 -0.42 -16.87
N THR A 86 9.52 -1.17 -16.44
CA THR A 86 8.81 -0.91 -15.17
C THR A 86 9.36 -1.81 -14.08
N TYR A 87 9.73 -1.21 -12.95
CA TYR A 87 10.13 -1.93 -11.75
C TYR A 87 9.27 -1.51 -10.57
N GLN A 88 8.48 -2.44 -10.04
CA GLN A 88 7.64 -2.19 -8.88
C GLN A 88 8.48 -2.33 -7.60
N VAL A 89 8.50 -1.26 -6.79
CA VAL A 89 9.11 -1.29 -5.46
C VAL A 89 8.05 -1.77 -4.46
N TYR A 90 8.17 -3.02 -4.03
CA TYR A 90 7.28 -3.58 -3.02
C TYR A 90 7.66 -3.09 -1.61
N PRO A 91 6.69 -3.11 -0.66
CA PRO A 91 6.99 -3.02 0.77
C PRO A 91 8.08 -4.01 1.19
N LEU A 92 8.85 -3.66 2.22
CA LEU A 92 9.86 -4.57 2.75
C LEU A 92 9.22 -5.85 3.27
N SER A 93 9.91 -6.99 3.09
CA SER A 93 9.50 -8.24 3.75
C SER A 93 9.55 -8.07 5.27
N GLU A 94 8.86 -8.95 6.01
CA GLU A 94 8.94 -8.95 7.49
C GLU A 94 10.38 -9.13 7.97
N SER A 95 11.12 -10.08 7.39
CA SER A 95 12.53 -10.33 7.72
C SER A 95 13.40 -9.11 7.47
N ASP A 96 13.25 -8.45 6.31
CA ASP A 96 14.06 -7.27 5.96
C ASP A 96 13.68 -6.06 6.82
N SER A 97 12.40 -5.91 7.15
CA SER A 97 11.90 -4.85 8.03
C SER A 97 12.48 -4.98 9.43
N ILE A 98 12.43 -6.18 10.01
CA ILE A 98 12.98 -6.47 11.35
C ILE A 98 14.49 -6.29 11.33
N TYR A 99 15.17 -6.79 10.30
CA TYR A 99 16.61 -6.65 10.15
C TYR A 99 17.03 -5.18 10.08
N LEU A 100 16.41 -4.39 9.20
CA LEU A 100 16.67 -2.96 9.04
C LEU A 100 16.42 -2.20 10.36
N PHE A 101 15.29 -2.47 11.02
CA PHE A 101 14.94 -1.84 12.28
C PHE A 101 15.99 -2.13 13.37
N ARG A 102 16.34 -3.40 13.58
CA ARG A 102 17.36 -3.81 14.57
C ARG A 102 18.73 -3.24 14.25
N MET A 103 19.13 -3.26 12.98
CA MET A 103 20.40 -2.68 12.54
C MET A 103 20.48 -1.19 12.90
N LEU A 104 19.42 -0.41 12.64
CA LEU A 104 19.36 1.00 12.97
C LEU A 104 19.34 1.26 14.48
N VAL A 105 18.56 0.49 15.25
CA VAL A 105 18.53 0.59 16.71
C VAL A 105 19.91 0.29 17.32
N ASN A 106 20.58 -0.75 16.85
CA ASN A 106 21.94 -1.11 17.27
C ASN A 106 22.96 -0.03 16.90
N LEU A 107 22.88 0.52 15.68
CA LEU A 107 23.74 1.62 15.23
C LEU A 107 23.61 2.85 16.15
N TYR A 108 22.42 3.09 16.70
CA TYR A 108 22.15 4.21 17.62
C TYR A 108 22.42 3.88 19.09
N GLY A 109 22.81 2.64 19.43
CA GLY A 109 23.11 2.23 20.79
C GLY A 109 21.91 2.33 21.74
N VAL A 110 20.69 2.14 21.24
CA VAL A 110 19.47 2.23 22.07
C VAL A 110 19.12 0.86 22.61
N GLU A 111 19.02 0.75 23.94
CA GLU A 111 18.60 -0.48 24.61
C GLU A 111 17.08 -0.52 24.78
N ILE A 112 16.44 -1.55 24.23
CA ILE A 112 14.99 -1.76 24.29
C ILE A 112 14.72 -3.14 24.89
N PRO A 113 13.82 -3.27 25.88
CA PRO A 113 13.40 -4.57 26.40
C PRO A 113 12.86 -5.48 25.28
N ARG A 114 13.22 -6.76 25.30
CA ARG A 114 12.91 -7.70 24.20
C ARG A 114 11.41 -7.80 23.88
N GLN A 115 10.54 -7.75 24.89
CA GLN A 115 9.08 -7.79 24.69
C GLN A 115 8.58 -6.55 23.95
N GLU A 116 9.11 -5.38 24.29
CA GLU A 116 8.77 -4.09 23.68
C GLU A 116 9.26 -3.99 22.24
N MET A 117 10.46 -4.53 21.99
CA MET A 117 11.06 -4.60 20.66
C MET A 117 10.12 -5.28 19.67
N ASN A 118 9.61 -6.47 20.02
CA ASN A 118 8.72 -7.24 19.14
C ASN A 118 7.43 -6.47 18.80
N ILE A 119 6.85 -5.75 19.77
CA ILE A 119 5.63 -4.96 19.54
C ILE A 119 5.91 -3.80 18.58
N ILE A 120 7.03 -3.11 18.78
CA ILE A 120 7.42 -2.00 17.90
C ILE A 120 7.72 -2.51 16.50
N GLU A 121 8.45 -3.63 16.36
CA GLU A 121 8.75 -4.28 15.09
C GLU A 121 7.47 -4.52 14.29
N GLN A 122 6.48 -5.18 14.88
CA GLN A 122 5.20 -5.48 14.23
C GLN A 122 4.44 -4.22 13.79
N SER A 123 4.61 -3.10 14.50
CA SER A 123 3.96 -1.82 14.14
C SER A 123 4.60 -1.09 12.95
N VAL A 124 5.79 -1.50 12.51
CA VAL A 124 6.55 -0.84 11.43
C VAL A 124 6.89 -1.76 10.26
N VAL A 125 6.55 -3.05 10.34
CA VAL A 125 6.80 -4.04 9.26
C VAL A 125 6.27 -3.52 7.93
N GLY A 126 7.07 -3.65 6.88
CA GLY A 126 6.69 -3.30 5.51
C GLY A 126 6.95 -1.85 5.12
N HIS A 127 7.10 -0.92 6.07
CA HIS A 127 7.17 0.50 5.76
C HIS A 127 8.50 1.16 6.20
N PRO A 128 9.49 1.33 5.30
CA PRO A 128 10.79 1.96 5.61
C PRO A 128 10.68 3.33 6.28
N GLY A 129 9.70 4.15 5.87
CA GLY A 129 9.44 5.46 6.48
C GLY A 129 9.05 5.39 7.97
N LEU A 130 8.24 4.40 8.37
CA LEU A 130 7.87 4.20 9.77
C LEU A 130 9.06 3.68 10.57
N ILE A 131 9.82 2.73 10.01
CA ILE A 131 11.07 2.24 10.60
C ILE A 131 12.00 3.42 10.90
N ASN A 132 12.30 4.25 9.89
CA ASN A 132 13.19 5.40 10.04
C ASN A 132 12.66 6.43 11.05
N MET A 133 11.36 6.71 11.04
CA MET A 133 10.73 7.62 11.99
C MET A 133 10.90 7.13 13.43
N VAL A 134 10.63 5.85 13.68
CA VAL A 134 10.72 5.27 15.03
C VAL A 134 12.18 5.20 15.47
N THR A 135 13.10 4.73 14.62
CA THR A 135 14.52 4.65 14.98
C THR A 135 15.14 6.02 15.23
N THR A 136 14.73 7.04 14.48
CA THR A 136 15.18 8.43 14.70
C THR A 136 14.64 8.99 16.02
N TYR A 137 13.39 8.65 16.36
CA TYR A 137 12.82 9.02 17.66
C TYR A 137 13.57 8.35 18.82
N LEU A 138 13.90 7.07 18.69
CA LEU A 138 14.68 6.30 19.66
C LEU A 138 16.10 6.86 19.82
N LYS A 139 16.77 7.23 18.72
CA LYS A 139 18.07 7.91 18.74
C LYS A 139 18.05 9.19 19.59
N ALA A 140 16.98 9.98 19.48
CA ALA A 140 16.82 11.21 20.26
C ALA A 140 16.39 10.95 21.72
N ASN A 141 16.00 9.72 22.07
CA ASN A 141 15.52 9.32 23.39
C ASN A 141 16.15 7.99 23.82
N PRO A 142 17.49 7.93 23.99
CA PRO A 142 18.22 6.66 24.13
C PRO A 142 17.88 5.89 25.41
N THR A 143 17.43 6.58 26.46
CA THR A 143 16.92 5.92 27.68
C THR A 143 15.47 5.49 27.47
N TYR A 144 15.25 4.23 27.10
CA TYR A 144 13.92 3.68 26.91
C TYR A 144 13.15 3.62 28.24
N LYS A 145 12.02 4.34 28.33
CA LYS A 145 11.10 4.27 29.47
C LYS A 145 9.83 3.58 29.02
N LEU A 146 9.58 2.37 29.51
CA LEU A 146 8.53 1.46 29.05
C LEU A 146 7.22 2.17 28.68
N ASN A 147 6.54 2.80 29.64
CA ASN A 147 5.23 3.41 29.36
C ASN A 147 5.29 4.75 28.58
N LYS A 148 6.38 5.51 28.70
CA LYS A 148 6.48 6.85 28.10
C LYS A 148 7.00 6.81 26.67
N THR A 149 8.08 6.06 26.45
CA THR A 149 8.72 5.92 25.14
C THR A 149 7.88 5.04 24.24
N HIS A 150 7.38 3.90 24.73
CA HIS A 150 6.51 3.02 23.94
C HIS A 150 5.24 3.74 23.48
N GLY A 151 4.48 4.31 24.43
CA GLY A 151 3.22 5.00 24.11
C GLY A 151 3.42 6.13 23.09
N LYS A 152 4.56 6.82 23.14
CA LYS A 152 4.90 7.87 22.17
C LYS A 152 5.30 7.32 20.80
N ILE A 153 5.97 6.17 20.73
CA ILE A 153 6.25 5.46 19.47
C ILE A 153 4.94 5.03 18.81
N ILE A 154 4.11 4.29 19.54
CA ILE A 154 2.83 3.79 19.01
C ILE A 154 1.93 4.95 18.58
N SER A 155 1.86 6.02 19.38
CA SER A 155 1.11 7.23 19.00
C SER A 155 1.64 7.88 17.72
N LYS A 156 2.97 7.95 17.53
CA LYS A 156 3.59 8.50 16.31
C LYS A 156 3.30 7.63 15.09
N VAL A 157 3.45 6.31 15.22
CA VAL A 157 3.11 5.34 14.17
C VAL A 157 1.65 5.51 13.79
N ARG A 158 0.75 5.50 14.79
CA ARG A 158 -0.69 5.69 14.56
C ARG A 158 -0.99 6.98 13.81
N MET A 159 -0.46 8.12 14.24
CA MET A 159 -0.68 9.39 13.57
C MET A 159 -0.16 9.41 12.12
N ALA A 160 0.99 8.78 11.86
CA ALA A 160 1.55 8.69 10.52
C ALA A 160 0.67 7.82 9.62
N VAL A 161 0.21 6.67 10.13
CA VAL A 161 -0.69 5.76 9.41
C VAL A 161 -2.06 6.39 9.16
N SER A 162 -2.65 7.07 10.16
CA SER A 162 -3.94 7.75 9.98
C SER A 162 -3.86 8.81 8.88
N ARG A 163 -2.77 9.60 8.83
CA ARG A 163 -2.56 10.58 7.75
C ARG A 163 -2.40 9.91 6.40
N LEU A 164 -1.60 8.86 6.33
CA LEU A 164 -1.38 8.09 5.10
C LEU A 164 -2.69 7.51 4.55
N LEU A 165 -3.54 6.94 5.40
CA LEU A 165 -4.86 6.48 4.99
C LEU A 165 -5.79 7.62 4.61
N GLN A 166 -5.79 8.72 5.37
CA GLN A 166 -6.60 9.91 5.07
C GLN A 166 -6.23 10.53 3.70
N ASP A 167 -4.93 10.66 3.43
CA ASP A 167 -4.40 11.14 2.15
C ASP A 167 -4.73 10.17 1.00
N PHE A 168 -4.88 8.88 1.29
CA PHE A 168 -5.24 7.88 0.29
C PHE A 168 -6.75 7.86 -0.02
N VAL A 169 -7.60 7.96 1.00
CA VAL A 169 -9.07 7.96 0.80
C VAL A 169 -9.57 9.29 0.27
N GLU A 170 -8.93 10.42 0.60
CA GLU A 170 -9.33 11.76 0.13
C GLU A 170 -10.82 12.12 0.42
N ASN A 171 -11.42 11.54 1.47
CA ASN A 171 -12.85 11.60 1.83
C ASN A 171 -13.80 10.91 0.82
N ASP A 172 -13.27 10.01 -0.01
CA ASP A 172 -14.05 9.09 -0.83
C ASP A 172 -14.62 7.97 0.06
N LYS A 173 -15.92 8.06 0.34
CA LYS A 173 -16.62 7.09 1.20
C LYS A 173 -16.55 5.67 0.67
N GLU A 174 -16.52 5.46 -0.64
CA GLU A 174 -16.44 4.12 -1.20
C GLU A 174 -15.02 3.57 -0.99
N GLN A 175 -13.98 4.39 -1.16
CA GLN A 175 -12.61 3.99 -0.83
C GLN A 175 -12.43 3.69 0.66
N GLU A 176 -13.05 4.46 1.55
CA GLU A 176 -13.08 4.20 2.99
C GLU A 176 -13.71 2.84 3.30
N LYS A 177 -14.83 2.50 2.65
CA LYS A 177 -15.48 1.19 2.78
C LYS A 177 -14.58 0.06 2.29
N VAL A 178 -13.87 0.22 1.18
CA VAL A 178 -12.96 -0.82 0.66
C VAL A 178 -11.81 -1.06 1.65
N ILE A 179 -11.20 0.00 2.20
CA ILE A 179 -10.20 -0.16 3.28
C ILE A 179 -10.83 -0.80 4.52
N GLY A 180 -12.03 -0.36 4.90
CA GLY A 180 -12.77 -0.94 6.02
C GLY A 180 -13.06 -2.42 5.82
N PHE A 181 -13.32 -2.86 4.59
CA PHE A 181 -13.51 -4.27 4.26
C PHE A 181 -12.23 -5.07 4.55
N PHE A 182 -11.06 -4.57 4.12
CA PHE A 182 -9.78 -5.18 4.48
C PHE A 182 -9.48 -5.10 5.98
N GLY A 183 -9.96 -4.09 6.69
CA GLY A 183 -9.89 -4.03 8.16
C GLY A 183 -10.73 -5.08 8.88
N LEU A 184 -11.76 -5.65 8.23
CA LEU A 184 -12.56 -6.77 8.74
C LEU A 184 -11.97 -8.13 8.32
N ALA A 185 -11.65 -8.28 7.04
CA ALA A 185 -11.26 -9.55 6.47
C ALA A 185 -9.77 -9.86 6.66
N GLU A 186 -8.91 -8.82 6.73
CA GLU A 186 -7.43 -8.86 6.76
C GLU A 186 -6.80 -9.47 5.49
N ILE A 187 -7.37 -10.58 5.01
CA ILE A 187 -6.93 -11.41 3.90
C ILE A 187 -8.14 -11.72 3.02
N ILE A 188 -7.96 -11.67 1.71
CA ILE A 188 -8.98 -12.07 0.72
C ILE A 188 -8.30 -12.84 -0.41
N SER A 189 -8.83 -14.00 -0.78
CA SER A 189 -8.31 -14.75 -1.93
C SER A 189 -8.63 -14.05 -3.27
N PHE A 190 -7.86 -14.32 -4.32
CA PHE A 190 -8.12 -13.74 -5.64
C PHE A 190 -9.52 -14.08 -6.17
N SER A 191 -10.00 -15.29 -5.92
CA SER A 191 -11.36 -15.70 -6.28
C SER A 191 -12.43 -14.87 -5.57
N GLU A 192 -12.27 -14.65 -4.27
CA GLU A 192 -13.23 -13.85 -3.49
C GLU A 192 -13.23 -12.39 -3.93
N ALA A 193 -12.06 -11.84 -4.28
CA ALA A 193 -11.95 -10.49 -4.81
C ALA A 193 -12.72 -10.34 -6.15
N ILE A 194 -12.60 -11.31 -7.06
CA ILE A 194 -13.35 -11.34 -8.32
C ILE A 194 -14.86 -11.41 -8.06
N ASP A 195 -15.28 -12.23 -7.10
CA ASP A 195 -16.70 -12.37 -6.75
C ASP A 195 -17.28 -11.13 -6.07
N LEU A 196 -16.48 -10.46 -5.23
CA LEU A 196 -16.85 -9.16 -4.65
C LEU A 196 -17.00 -8.10 -5.74
N GLY A 197 -16.03 -7.99 -6.65
CA GLY A 197 -16.05 -6.99 -7.73
C GLY A 197 -17.32 -7.06 -8.59
N LYS A 198 -17.80 -8.27 -8.90
CA LYS A 198 -19.07 -8.48 -9.63
C LYS A 198 -20.31 -7.93 -8.91
N ASN A 199 -20.30 -7.92 -7.57
CA ASN A 199 -21.44 -7.52 -6.75
C ASN A 199 -21.27 -6.14 -6.09
N TRP A 200 -20.07 -5.58 -6.16
CA TRP A 200 -19.67 -4.29 -5.60
C TRP A 200 -18.58 -3.70 -6.52
N PRO A 201 -18.95 -3.05 -7.63
CA PRO A 201 -17.99 -2.54 -8.62
C PRO A 201 -16.97 -1.55 -8.02
N GLU A 202 -17.37 -0.78 -7.02
CA GLU A 202 -16.50 0.14 -6.30
C GLU A 202 -15.36 -0.58 -5.56
N PHE A 203 -15.55 -1.86 -5.20
CA PHE A 203 -14.49 -2.71 -4.63
C PHE A 203 -13.35 -2.94 -5.61
N GLU A 204 -13.65 -3.17 -6.89
CA GLU A 204 -12.62 -3.46 -7.90
C GLU A 204 -11.73 -2.23 -8.11
N ASN A 205 -12.33 -1.06 -8.27
CA ASN A 205 -11.61 0.22 -8.37
C ASN A 205 -10.80 0.50 -7.09
N GLY A 206 -11.40 0.26 -5.92
CA GLY A 206 -10.74 0.50 -4.64
C GLY A 206 -9.59 -0.48 -4.37
N LEU A 207 -9.74 -1.74 -4.77
CA LEU A 207 -8.70 -2.77 -4.69
C LEU A 207 -7.52 -2.42 -5.60
N SER A 208 -7.78 -1.99 -6.83
CA SER A 208 -6.76 -1.52 -7.76
C SER A 208 -5.95 -0.37 -7.16
N ARG A 209 -6.63 0.66 -6.61
CA ARG A 209 -5.96 1.79 -5.92
C ARG A 209 -5.12 1.34 -4.72
N LEU A 210 -5.59 0.35 -3.97
CA LEU A 210 -4.87 -0.19 -2.81
C LEU A 210 -3.60 -0.96 -3.21
N ILE A 211 -3.67 -1.73 -4.31
CA ILE A 211 -2.53 -2.40 -4.93
C ILE A 211 -1.52 -1.37 -5.42
N ASP A 212 -1.98 -0.38 -6.18
CA ASP A 212 -1.13 0.68 -6.73
C ASP A 212 -0.38 1.45 -5.65
N SER A 213 -1.05 1.68 -4.51
CA SER A 213 -0.47 2.38 -3.36
C SER A 213 0.43 1.50 -2.50
N GLY A 214 0.58 0.22 -2.83
CA GLY A 214 1.39 -0.73 -2.08
C GLY A 214 0.81 -1.10 -0.70
N PHE A 215 -0.48 -0.84 -0.48
CA PHE A 215 -1.16 -1.16 0.80
C PHE A 215 -1.53 -2.64 0.88
N ILE A 216 -1.60 -3.31 -0.27
CA ILE A 216 -1.90 -4.73 -0.39
C ILE A 216 -0.63 -5.47 -0.80
N GLN A 217 -0.36 -6.55 -0.08
CA GLN A 217 0.71 -7.49 -0.37
C GLN A 217 0.14 -8.75 -1.02
N TYR A 218 0.87 -9.25 -2.01
CA TYR A 218 0.58 -10.51 -2.66
C TYR A 218 1.29 -11.64 -1.93
N GLN A 219 0.54 -12.60 -1.42
CA GLN A 219 1.13 -13.81 -0.86
C GLN A 219 0.40 -15.04 -1.39
N LYS A 220 1.12 -15.83 -2.20
CA LYS A 220 0.58 -17.00 -2.91
C LYS A 220 -0.57 -16.62 -3.85
N SER A 221 -1.80 -16.68 -3.35
CA SER A 221 -3.05 -16.46 -4.08
C SER A 221 -4.01 -15.52 -3.34
N ASP A 222 -3.49 -14.77 -2.37
CA ASP A 222 -4.26 -13.88 -1.52
C ASP A 222 -3.76 -12.43 -1.60
N TYR A 223 -4.72 -11.52 -1.45
CA TYR A 223 -4.50 -10.11 -1.12
C TYR A 223 -4.48 -9.95 0.39
N ARG A 224 -3.40 -9.38 0.94
CA ARG A 224 -3.27 -9.10 2.37
C ARG A 224 -3.05 -7.63 2.62
N LEU A 225 -3.79 -7.05 3.57
CA LEU A 225 -3.51 -5.68 3.99
C LEU A 225 -2.17 -5.63 4.71
N ALA A 226 -1.37 -4.61 4.42
CA ALA A 226 -0.10 -4.43 5.11
C ALA A 226 -0.32 -4.29 6.64
N PRO A 227 0.41 -5.02 7.49
CA PRO A 227 0.10 -5.13 8.93
C PRO A 227 0.02 -3.78 9.66
N TYR A 228 0.86 -2.81 9.29
CA TYR A 228 0.88 -1.49 9.90
C TYR A 228 -0.40 -0.67 9.64
N LEU A 229 -1.20 -1.03 8.63
CA LEU A 229 -2.48 -0.39 8.31
C LEU A 229 -3.66 -0.97 9.08
N GLN A 230 -3.56 -2.21 9.55
CA GLN A 230 -4.70 -3.01 10.06
C GLN A 230 -5.50 -2.28 11.14
N ASN A 231 -4.81 -1.75 12.15
CA ASN A 231 -5.46 -1.07 13.28
C ASN A 231 -6.25 0.19 12.86
N GLU A 232 -5.78 0.89 11.83
CA GLU A 232 -6.44 2.10 11.35
C GLU A 232 -7.54 1.77 10.33
N ALA A 233 -7.33 0.76 9.48
CA ALA A 233 -8.37 0.21 8.62
C ALA A 233 -9.58 -0.31 9.42
N GLN A 234 -9.32 -0.87 10.61
CA GLN A 234 -10.37 -1.37 11.50
C GLN A 234 -11.34 -0.28 11.99
N LYS A 235 -10.92 1.00 11.99
CA LYS A 235 -11.80 2.13 12.32
C LYS A 235 -12.88 2.31 11.25
N TYR A 236 -12.49 2.30 9.98
CA TYR A 236 -13.42 2.34 8.86
C TYR A 236 -14.34 1.11 8.82
N SER A 237 -13.79 -0.07 9.14
CA SER A 237 -14.57 -1.29 9.37
C SER A 237 -15.71 -1.08 10.37
N ASN A 238 -15.39 -0.47 11.52
CA ASN A 238 -16.36 -0.25 12.60
C ASN A 238 -17.40 0.80 12.23
N GLU A 239 -16.97 1.86 11.54
CA GLU A 239 -17.84 2.93 11.04
C GLU A 239 -18.85 2.41 10.01
N TYR A 240 -18.37 1.64 9.02
CA TYR A 240 -19.18 1.13 7.90
C TYR A 240 -19.68 -0.30 8.12
N ARG A 241 -19.62 -0.80 9.36
CA ARG A 241 -19.90 -2.21 9.70
C ARG A 241 -21.21 -2.74 9.13
N ALA A 242 -22.28 -1.95 9.22
CA ALA A 242 -23.61 -2.32 8.75
C ALA A 242 -23.66 -2.54 7.22
N GLU A 243 -22.84 -1.81 6.47
CA GLU A 243 -22.75 -1.89 5.00
C GLU A 243 -21.78 -2.99 4.54
N LEU A 244 -20.71 -3.24 5.30
CA LEU A 244 -19.68 -4.22 4.96
C LEU A 244 -20.07 -5.65 5.31
N LEU A 245 -20.80 -5.85 6.43
CA LEU A 245 -21.16 -7.18 6.92
C LEU A 245 -22.00 -8.02 5.93
N PRO A 246 -22.96 -7.45 5.17
CA PRO A 246 -23.62 -8.16 4.07
C PRO A 246 -22.67 -8.66 2.98
N ARG A 247 -21.58 -7.92 2.68
CA ARG A 247 -20.59 -8.30 1.67
C ARG A 247 -19.76 -9.50 2.12
N ILE A 248 -19.36 -9.50 3.40
CA ILE A 248 -18.71 -10.66 4.04
C ILE A 248 -19.63 -11.88 4.01
N LYS A 249 -20.91 -11.71 4.36
CA LYS A 249 -21.90 -12.79 4.32
C LYS A 249 -22.07 -13.39 2.93
N LEU A 250 -21.97 -12.58 1.87
CA LEU A 250 -22.03 -13.07 0.49
C LEU A 250 -20.87 -14.01 0.15
N LEU A 251 -19.65 -13.67 0.58
CA LEU A 251 -18.50 -14.56 0.45
C LEU A 251 -18.69 -15.85 1.25
N LEU A 252 -19.16 -15.72 2.49
CA LEU A 252 -19.36 -16.85 3.39
C LEU A 252 -20.46 -17.82 2.92
N LYS A 253 -21.43 -17.34 2.14
CA LYS A 253 -22.54 -18.15 1.60
C LYS A 253 -22.03 -19.31 0.73
N LYS A 254 -21.02 -19.06 -0.11
CA LYS A 254 -20.42 -20.10 -0.97
C LYS A 254 -19.87 -21.27 -0.17
N TYR A 255 -19.46 -21.01 1.07
CA TYR A 255 -18.90 -22.02 1.95
C TYR A 255 -19.95 -22.65 2.88
N ALA A 256 -21.16 -22.10 2.96
CA ALA A 256 -22.28 -22.72 3.69
C ALA A 256 -22.96 -23.83 2.86
N GLU A 257 -22.72 -23.82 1.55
CA GLU A 257 -23.20 -24.79 0.58
C GLU A 257 -22.20 -25.95 0.36
N LEU A 258 -21.06 -25.97 1.08
CA LEU A 258 -20.08 -27.06 1.06
C LEU A 258 -20.60 -28.26 1.86
N ASP A 259 -20.54 -29.45 1.24
CA ASP A 259 -20.94 -30.70 1.89
C ASP A 259 -19.82 -31.23 2.81
N LYS A 260 -20.16 -32.19 3.69
CA LYS A 260 -19.21 -32.77 4.68
C LYS A 260 -17.95 -33.41 4.07
N GLU A 261 -17.95 -33.68 2.77
CA GLU A 261 -16.83 -34.30 2.06
C GLU A 261 -15.92 -33.30 1.33
N ASP A 262 -16.29 -32.02 1.30
CA ASP A 262 -15.50 -31.00 0.61
C ASP A 262 -14.30 -30.53 1.44
N TYR A 263 -13.13 -30.49 0.81
CA TYR A 263 -11.89 -30.01 1.42
C TYR A 263 -11.94 -28.50 1.65
N VAL A 264 -11.81 -28.06 2.90
CA VAL A 264 -11.68 -26.64 3.26
C VAL A 264 -10.19 -26.30 3.45
N PRO A 265 -9.60 -25.44 2.62
CA PRO A 265 -8.22 -24.98 2.80
C PRO A 265 -8.00 -24.32 4.17
N ILE A 266 -6.89 -24.65 4.82
CA ILE A 266 -6.51 -24.16 6.17
C ILE A 266 -6.45 -22.63 6.24
N ASP A 267 -6.04 -21.97 5.15
CA ASP A 267 -5.91 -20.51 5.08
C ASP A 267 -7.28 -19.79 5.15
N ILE A 268 -8.38 -20.48 4.83
CA ILE A 268 -9.77 -19.97 4.85
C ILE A 268 -10.44 -20.17 6.22
N LEU A 269 -9.93 -21.11 7.03
CA LEU A 269 -10.39 -21.33 8.40
C LEU A 269 -10.14 -20.10 9.28
N ASP A 270 -8.98 -19.45 9.16
CA ASP A 270 -8.67 -18.26 9.96
C ASP A 270 -9.64 -17.10 9.67
N ALA A 271 -9.99 -16.84 8.41
CA ALA A 271 -10.97 -15.81 8.03
C ALA A 271 -12.39 -16.13 8.57
N ARG A 272 -12.80 -17.40 8.59
CA ARG A 272 -14.07 -17.85 9.18
C ARG A 272 -14.09 -17.75 10.71
N ILE A 273 -12.96 -17.99 11.36
CA ILE A 273 -12.81 -17.85 12.81
C ILE A 273 -12.88 -16.36 13.19
N VAL A 274 -12.21 -15.48 12.46
CA VAL A 274 -12.29 -14.03 12.63
C VAL A 274 -13.72 -13.51 12.38
N SER A 275 -14.40 -14.03 11.35
CA SER A 275 -15.82 -13.69 11.12
C SER A 275 -16.74 -14.20 12.22
N TYR A 276 -16.57 -15.43 12.71
CA TYR A 276 -17.35 -15.99 13.82
C TYR A 276 -17.25 -15.12 15.07
N LEU A 277 -16.02 -14.74 15.42
CA LEU A 277 -15.72 -13.88 16.56
C LEU A 277 -16.32 -12.48 16.42
N THR A 278 -16.43 -11.97 15.19
CA THR A 278 -17.00 -10.64 14.94
C THR A 278 -18.52 -10.65 14.81
N THR A 279 -19.15 -11.68 14.24
CA THR A 279 -20.61 -11.67 13.95
C THR A 279 -21.48 -12.37 15.00
N ASN A 280 -20.88 -13.15 15.91
CA ASN A 280 -21.58 -13.87 16.98
C ASN A 280 -22.62 -14.90 16.47
N GLU A 281 -22.51 -15.34 15.21
CA GLU A 281 -23.36 -16.37 14.61
C GLU A 281 -22.75 -17.76 14.86
N SER A 282 -23.55 -18.80 15.13
CA SER A 282 -23.02 -20.15 15.44
C SER A 282 -22.31 -20.80 14.24
N LEU A 283 -21.06 -21.24 14.42
CA LEU A 283 -20.36 -22.06 13.42
C LEU A 283 -21.05 -23.42 13.25
N PRO A 284 -21.15 -23.94 12.00
CA PRO A 284 -21.56 -25.31 11.73
C PRO A 284 -20.76 -26.33 12.53
N ASP A 285 -21.42 -27.36 13.07
CA ASP A 285 -20.83 -28.35 14.00
C ASP A 285 -19.54 -29.02 13.49
N TYR A 286 -19.41 -29.19 12.17
CA TYR A 286 -18.22 -29.80 11.58
C TYR A 286 -16.98 -28.90 11.66
N LEU A 287 -17.12 -27.57 11.73
CA LEU A 287 -16.01 -26.60 11.84
C LEU A 287 -15.57 -26.38 13.29
N GLN A 288 -16.47 -26.57 14.26
CA GLN A 288 -16.15 -26.45 15.68
C GLN A 288 -15.03 -27.43 16.10
N ASN A 289 -14.93 -28.56 15.42
CA ASN A 289 -13.91 -29.58 15.69
C ASN A 289 -12.50 -29.21 15.18
N PHE A 290 -12.37 -28.19 14.33
CA PHE A 290 -11.08 -27.72 13.79
C PHE A 290 -10.53 -26.49 14.51
N LEU A 291 -11.31 -25.91 15.43
CA LEU A 291 -10.93 -24.78 16.25
C LEU A 291 -10.08 -25.25 17.44
N MET A 292 -8.84 -24.78 17.55
CA MET A 292 -8.06 -25.06 18.75
C MET A 292 -8.55 -24.18 19.92
N PRO A 293 -8.72 -24.74 21.14
CA PRO A 293 -9.21 -23.98 22.30
C PRO A 293 -8.41 -22.69 22.58
N VAL A 294 -7.12 -22.65 22.25
CA VAL A 294 -6.27 -21.47 22.46
C VAL A 294 -6.61 -20.30 21.53
N GLN A 295 -7.23 -20.56 20.37
CA GLN A 295 -7.71 -19.53 19.43
C GLN A 295 -9.02 -18.88 19.92
N LEU A 296 -9.80 -19.60 20.73
CA LEU A 296 -11.01 -19.05 21.39
C LEU A 296 -10.67 -18.23 22.65
N ILE A 297 -9.53 -18.49 23.29
CA ILE A 297 -9.12 -17.84 24.56
C ILE A 297 -8.41 -16.49 24.35
N LYS A 298 -7.91 -16.21 23.14
CA LYS A 298 -7.29 -14.91 22.79
C LYS A 298 -8.29 -13.83 22.35
N ALA A 299 -9.59 -14.13 22.36
CA ALA A 299 -10.68 -13.19 22.07
C ALA A 299 -11.22 -12.54 23.35
#